data_AF-A0AAE0GFC6-F1
#
_entry.id   AF-A0AAE0GFC6-F1
#
_cell.length_a   1.000
_cell.length_b   1.000
_cell.length_c   1.000
_cell.angle_alpha   90.00
_cell.angle_beta   90.00
_cell.angle_gamma   90.00
#
_symmetry.space_group_name_H-M   'P 1'
#
loop_
_entity.id
_entity.type
_entity.pdbx_description
1 polymer ?
#
loop_
_entity_poly.entity_id
_entity_poly.type
_entity_poly.pdbx_seq_one_letter_code
_entity_poly.pdbx_strand_id
1 'polypeptide(L)'
;MQWEWLQESKFKSRLERTQDAMTTMGVSIIAGAMTTLMSGSFLFGAVMSFFNKFGFIICFTIFSSFAWSMFFFPVVCALWGPEDHTGDVAPLISKLHAYAKARFTKESTSDDSTKAKE
;
A
#
# COMPACT_ATOMS: atom_id res chain seq x y z
N MET A 1 20.91 -11.75 4.38
CA MET A 1 20.14 -11.06 3.32
C MET A 1 18.79 -10.67 3.93
N GLN A 2 18.85 -9.86 4.99
CA GLN A 2 18.55 -8.41 5.03
C GLN A 2 17.05 -8.14 4.88
N TRP A 3 16.33 -8.36 5.99
CA TRP A 3 14.90 -8.15 6.21
C TRP A 3 14.62 -6.79 6.88
N GLU A 4 15.46 -5.78 6.60
CA GLU A 4 15.40 -4.43 7.18
C GLU A 4 14.22 -3.56 6.66
N TRP A 5 13.34 -4.10 5.82
CA TRP A 5 12.18 -3.39 5.27
C TRP A 5 10.94 -3.34 6.18
N LEU A 6 10.98 -3.98 7.35
CA LEU A 6 10.03 -3.65 8.43
C LEU A 6 10.46 -2.32 9.05
N GLN A 7 10.30 -1.22 8.30
CA GLN A 7 10.37 0.13 8.87
C GLN A 7 9.17 0.34 9.81
N GLU A 8 9.31 -0.19 11.02
CA GLU A 8 8.58 0.29 12.17
C GLU A 8 9.15 1.69 12.47
N SER A 9 8.53 2.73 11.91
CA SER A 9 8.92 4.11 12.12
C SER A 9 8.95 4.40 13.62
N LYS A 10 10.14 4.57 14.20
CA LYS A 10 10.33 4.85 15.64
C LYS A 10 9.87 6.25 16.06
N PHE A 11 9.39 7.05 15.11
CA PHE A 11 8.98 8.44 15.30
C PHE A 11 7.54 8.53 15.82
N LYS A 12 7.35 9.29 16.91
CA LYS A 12 6.03 9.55 17.50
C LYS A 12 5.20 10.57 16.71
N SER A 13 5.85 11.43 15.93
CA SER A 13 5.21 12.50 15.17
C SER A 13 4.65 12.01 13.83
N ARG A 14 3.44 12.44 13.49
CA ARG A 14 2.73 12.11 12.24
C ARG A 14 3.56 12.44 11.01
N LEU A 15 4.21 13.61 11.03
CA LEU A 15 4.89 14.21 9.89
C LEU A 15 6.18 13.44 9.57
N GLU A 16 6.97 13.13 10.60
CA GLU A 16 8.21 12.35 10.46
C GLU A 16 7.94 10.94 9.93
N ARG A 17 6.85 10.29 10.39
CA ARG A 17 6.45 8.98 9.89
C ARG A 17 6.02 9.00 8.42
N THR A 18 5.26 10.02 8.01
CA THR A 18 4.85 10.16 6.61
C THR A 18 6.05 10.50 5.71
N GLN A 19 7.01 11.29 6.20
CA GLN A 19 8.23 11.60 5.48
C GLN A 19 9.11 10.35 5.30
N ASP A 20 9.33 9.58 6.36
CA ASP A 20 10.12 8.35 6.34
C ASP A 20 9.51 7.31 5.37
N ALA A 21 8.18 7.11 5.43
CA ALA A 21 7.46 6.25 4.51
C ALA A 21 7.58 6.72 3.05
N MET A 22 7.51 8.03 2.80
CA MET A 22 7.66 8.59 1.45
C MET A 22 9.09 8.46 0.93
N THR A 23 10.11 8.65 1.77
CA THR A 23 11.50 8.49 1.35
C THR A 23 11.80 7.05 0.96
N THR A 24 11.29 6.07 1.71
CA THR A 24 11.55 4.65 1.43
C THR A 24 10.73 4.13 0.25
N MET A 25 9.41 4.37 0.23
CA MET A 25 8.54 3.83 -0.83
C MET A 25 8.52 4.71 -2.08
N GLY A 26 8.69 6.02 -1.91
CA GLY A 26 8.59 6.98 -3.00
C GLY A 26 9.68 6.84 -4.06
N VAL A 27 10.90 6.45 -3.67
CA VAL A 27 12.01 6.21 -4.61
C VAL A 27 11.65 5.13 -5.64
N SER A 28 10.98 4.06 -5.21
CA SER A 28 10.53 2.98 -6.10
C SER A 28 9.46 3.48 -7.09
N ILE A 29 8.51 4.27 -6.61
CA ILE A 29 7.42 4.83 -7.44
C ILE A 29 7.99 5.81 -8.48
N ILE A 30 8.95 6.66 -8.09
CA ILE A 30 9.64 7.58 -9.01
C ILE A 30 10.37 6.80 -10.10
N ALA A 31 11.10 5.74 -9.75
CA ALA A 31 11.81 4.90 -10.72
C ALA A 31 10.85 4.22 -11.73
N GLY A 32 9.70 3.73 -11.26
CA GLY A 32 8.66 3.16 -12.12
C GLY A 32 8.01 4.19 -13.06
N ALA A 33 7.68 5.37 -12.52
CA ALA A 33 7.12 6.46 -13.31
C ALA A 33 8.11 6.97 -14.37
N MET A 34 9.39 7.12 -14.01
CA MET A 34 10.45 7.52 -14.93
C MET A 34 10.61 6.53 -16.08
N THR A 35 10.60 5.22 -15.79
CA THR A 35 10.73 4.19 -16.85
C THR A 35 9.56 4.25 -17.83
N THR A 36 8.36 4.55 -17.35
CA THR A 36 7.17 4.67 -18.21
C THR A 36 7.21 5.95 -19.05
N LEU A 37 7.66 7.07 -18.47
CA LEU A 37 7.88 8.32 -19.20
C LEU A 37 9.00 8.17 -20.24
N MET A 38 10.09 7.47 -19.90
CA MET A 38 11.17 7.17 -20.84
C MET A 38 10.67 6.29 -21.99
N SER A 39 9.89 5.24 -21.71
CA SER A 39 9.28 4.38 -22.73
C SER A 39 8.32 5.17 -23.64
N GLY A 40 7.45 6.01 -23.05
CA GLY A 40 6.55 6.88 -23.80
C GLY A 40 7.29 7.95 -24.62
N SER A 41 8.44 8.44 -24.15
CA SER A 41 9.26 9.40 -24.89
C SER A 41 9.91 8.79 -26.13
N PHE A 42 10.25 7.50 -26.10
CA PHE A 42 10.82 6.78 -27.23
C PHE A 42 9.82 6.68 -28.40
N LEU A 43 8.51 6.68 -28.12
CA LEU A 43 7.45 6.72 -29.13
C LEU A 43 7.38 8.04 -29.91
N PHE A 44 7.93 9.15 -29.39
CA PHE A 44 7.96 10.42 -30.12
C PHE A 44 8.91 10.42 -31.32
N GLY A 45 9.85 9.48 -31.39
CA GLY A 45 10.72 9.26 -32.55
C GLY A 45 10.04 8.54 -33.72
N ALA A 46 8.80 8.06 -33.55
CA ALA A 46 8.07 7.37 -34.60
C ALA A 46 7.51 8.36 -35.64
N VAL A 47 7.84 8.13 -36.92
CA VAL A 47 7.48 8.99 -38.09
C VAL A 47 5.96 9.20 -38.25
N MET A 48 5.13 8.32 -37.68
CA MET A 48 3.68 8.38 -37.81
C MET A 48 3.04 9.25 -36.71
N SER A 49 2.41 10.36 -37.12
CA SER A 49 1.80 11.38 -36.23
C SER A 49 0.71 10.85 -35.27
N PHE A 50 0.16 9.66 -35.51
CA PHE A 50 -0.83 9.02 -34.64
C PHE A 50 -0.23 8.59 -33.29
N PHE A 51 0.98 8.05 -33.29
CA PHE A 51 1.66 7.58 -32.07
C PHE A 51 2.13 8.73 -31.18
N ASN A 52 2.47 9.88 -31.77
CA ASN A 52 2.89 11.07 -31.03
C ASN A 52 1.75 11.62 -30.15
N LYS A 53 0.54 11.79 -30.71
CA LYS A 53 -0.62 12.27 -29.95
C LYS A 53 -1.01 11.32 -28.82
N PHE A 54 -0.97 10.01 -29.08
CA PHE A 54 -1.27 9.01 -28.07
C PHE A 54 -0.21 8.95 -26.96
N GLY A 55 1.08 8.96 -27.32
CA GLY A 55 2.19 8.99 -26.37
C GLY A 55 2.16 10.22 -25.46
N PHE A 56 1.81 11.39 -26.01
CA PHE A 56 1.62 12.61 -25.22
C PHE A 56 0.52 12.47 -24.16
N ILE A 57 -0.63 11.90 -24.52
CA ILE A 57 -1.73 11.66 -23.57
C ILE A 57 -1.30 10.69 -22.46
N ILE A 58 -0.61 9.61 -22.81
CA ILE A 58 -0.15 8.61 -21.83
C ILE A 58 0.88 9.21 -20.88
N CYS A 59 1.92 9.88 -21.40
CA CYS A 59 2.92 10.55 -20.57
C CYS A 59 2.29 11.62 -19.67
N PHE A 60 1.37 12.43 -20.19
CA PHE A 60 0.65 13.44 -19.41
C PHE A 60 -0.21 12.81 -18.30
N THR A 61 -0.90 11.71 -18.60
CA THR A 61 -1.73 10.98 -17.62
C THR A 61 -0.88 10.41 -16.49
N ILE A 62 0.27 9.80 -16.82
CA ILE A 62 1.22 9.26 -15.83
C ILE A 62 1.79 10.40 -14.98
N PHE A 63 2.21 11.50 -15.60
CA PHE A 63 2.75 12.65 -14.89
C PHE A 63 1.73 13.25 -13.93
N SER A 64 0.49 13.45 -14.38
CA SER A 64 -0.61 13.97 -13.55
C SER A 64 -0.95 13.03 -12.40
N SER A 65 -1.00 11.72 -12.65
CA SER A 65 -1.28 10.72 -11.61
C SER A 65 -0.14 10.63 -10.60
N PHE A 66 1.10 10.70 -11.08
CA PHE A 66 2.30 10.66 -10.25
C PHE A 66 2.37 11.88 -9.34
N ALA A 67 2.17 13.09 -9.87
CA ALA A 67 2.12 14.32 -9.10
C ALA A 67 0.98 14.28 -8.06
N TRP A 68 -0.22 13.87 -8.46
CA TRP A 68 -1.33 13.76 -7.52
C TRP A 68 -1.03 12.77 -6.40
N SER A 69 -0.50 11.58 -6.71
CA SER A 69 -0.16 10.58 -5.70
C SER A 69 0.95 11.06 -4.75
N MET A 70 2.03 11.65 -5.27
CA MET A 70 3.17 12.11 -4.46
C MET A 70 2.87 13.32 -3.59
N PHE A 71 1.92 14.18 -3.97
CA PHE A 71 1.58 15.36 -3.17
C PHE A 71 0.32 15.14 -2.32
N PHE A 72 -0.74 14.58 -2.89
CA PHE A 72 -2.01 14.42 -2.18
C PHE A 72 -1.92 13.37 -1.06
N PHE A 73 -1.34 12.20 -1.34
CA PHE A 73 -1.25 11.12 -0.36
C PHE A 73 -0.51 11.52 0.93
N PRO A 74 0.70 12.11 0.89
CA PRO A 74 1.38 12.50 2.11
C PRO A 74 0.78 13.73 2.79
N VAL A 75 0.18 14.66 2.06
CA VAL A 75 -0.54 15.79 2.68
C VAL A 75 -1.75 15.28 3.48
N VAL A 76 -2.51 14.33 2.92
CA VAL A 76 -3.61 13.67 3.63
C VAL A 76 -3.10 12.85 4.81
N CYS A 77 -2.00 12.11 4.67
CA CYS A 77 -1.40 11.38 5.79
C CYS A 77 -0.82 12.29 6.87
N ALA A 78 -0.36 13.49 6.52
CA ALA A 78 0.13 14.48 7.47
C ALA A 78 -1.02 15.17 8.23
N LEU A 79 -2.13 15.46 7.55
CA LEU A 79 -3.32 16.10 8.14
C LEU A 79 -4.22 15.11 8.92
N TRP A 80 -4.39 13.90 8.40
CA TRP A 80 -5.34 12.90 8.91
C TRP A 80 -4.67 11.62 9.41
N GLY A 81 -3.35 11.63 9.56
CA GLY A 81 -2.66 10.55 10.22
C GLY A 81 -3.11 10.41 11.68
N PRO A 82 -3.18 9.20 12.25
CA PRO A 82 -3.70 9.01 13.62
C PRO A 82 -2.65 9.07 14.75
N GLU A 83 -2.41 10.21 15.41
CA GLU A 83 -1.26 10.39 16.34
C GLU A 83 -1.27 9.38 17.50
N ASP A 84 -0.08 8.84 17.82
CA ASP A 84 0.11 7.85 18.89
C ASP A 84 -0.58 6.46 18.66
N HIS A 85 -1.00 5.75 19.72
CA HIS A 85 -1.67 4.42 19.69
C HIS A 85 -3.10 4.39 19.11
N THR A 86 -3.49 5.41 18.34
CA THR A 86 -4.85 5.50 17.81
C THR A 86 -4.94 4.67 16.52
N GLY A 87 -5.55 3.49 16.57
CA GLY A 87 -5.64 2.56 15.43
C GLY A 87 -4.83 1.26 15.59
N ASP A 88 -4.38 0.94 16.80
CA ASP A 88 -3.70 -0.32 17.08
C ASP A 88 -4.66 -1.51 16.86
N VAL A 89 -4.44 -2.24 15.77
CA VAL A 89 -5.16 -3.49 15.46
C VAL A 89 -4.59 -4.68 16.23
N ALA A 90 -3.44 -4.57 16.89
CA ALA A 90 -2.84 -5.65 17.67
C ALA A 90 -3.73 -6.13 18.85
N PRO A 91 -4.37 -5.26 19.65
CA PRO A 91 -5.34 -5.69 20.66
C PRO A 91 -6.65 -6.21 20.05
N LEU A 92 -7.03 -5.77 18.83
CA LEU A 92 -8.23 -6.27 18.15
C LEU A 92 -8.01 -7.66 17.55
N ILE A 93 -6.86 -7.90 16.90
CA ILE A 93 -6.50 -9.17 16.25
C ILE A 93 -6.20 -10.24 17.30
N SER A 94 -5.55 -9.90 18.41
CA SER A 94 -5.37 -10.85 19.53
C SER A 94 -6.70 -11.25 20.15
N LYS A 95 -7.65 -10.31 20.31
CA LYS A 95 -9.02 -10.62 20.72
C LYS A 95 -9.76 -11.44 19.67
N LEU A 96 -9.69 -11.08 18.38
CA LEU A 96 -10.35 -11.82 17.30
C LEU A 96 -9.79 -13.24 17.12
N HIS A 97 -8.47 -13.42 17.26
CA HIS A 97 -7.84 -14.74 17.20
C HIS A 97 -8.21 -15.59 18.43
N ALA A 98 -8.34 -14.99 19.61
CA ALA A 98 -8.88 -15.67 20.79
C ALA A 98 -10.36 -16.07 20.60
N TYR A 99 -11.19 -15.20 20.01
CA TYR A 99 -12.59 -15.49 19.68
C TYR A 99 -12.74 -16.54 18.58
N ALA A 100 -11.91 -16.50 17.53
CA ALA A 100 -11.91 -17.47 16.44
C ALA A 100 -11.42 -18.86 16.89
N LYS A 101 -10.37 -18.89 17.74
CA LYS A 101 -9.88 -20.13 18.35
C LYS A 101 -10.93 -20.77 19.28
N ALA A 102 -11.64 -19.96 20.07
CA ALA A 102 -12.73 -20.44 20.91
C ALA A 102 -13.94 -20.98 20.12
N ARG A 103 -14.16 -20.47 18.90
CA ARG A 103 -15.27 -20.92 18.03
C ARG A 103 -14.95 -22.21 17.29
N PHE A 104 -13.72 -22.38 16.79
CA PHE A 104 -13.28 -23.63 16.14
C PHE A 104 -13.28 -24.84 17.10
N THR A 105 -12.93 -24.66 18.37
CA THR A 105 -12.98 -25.75 19.35
C THR A 105 -14.41 -26.19 19.70
N LYS A 106 -15.41 -25.30 19.60
CA LYS A 106 -16.82 -25.69 19.83
C LYS A 106 -17.45 -26.43 18.65
N GLU A 107 -16.98 -26.17 17.44
CA GLU A 107 -17.43 -26.88 16.24
C GLU A 107 -17.00 -28.36 16.27
N SER A 108 -15.73 -28.65 16.65
CA SER A 108 -15.19 -30.02 16.66
C SER A 108 -15.75 -30.95 17.75
N THR A 109 -16.40 -30.43 18.78
CA THR A 109 -17.05 -31.27 19.82
C THR A 109 -18.53 -31.55 19.53
N SER A 110 -19.16 -30.78 18.64
CA SER A 110 -20.59 -30.93 18.34
C SER A 110 -20.86 -31.96 17.23
N ASP A 111 -19.89 -32.25 16.36
CA ASP A 111 -20.02 -33.24 15.28
C ASP A 111 -19.70 -34.68 15.73
N ASP A 112 -18.91 -34.85 16.80
CA ASP A 112 -18.53 -36.17 17.34
C ASP A 112 -19.67 -36.87 18.10
N SER A 113 -20.68 -36.11 18.57
CA SER A 113 -21.85 -36.68 19.27
C SER A 113 -22.94 -37.25 18.35
N THR A 114 -22.85 -36.98 17.04
CA THR A 114 -23.86 -37.43 16.06
C THR A 114 -23.41 -38.70 15.33
N LYS A 115 -22.10 -38.95 15.21
CA LYS A 115 -21.52 -40.12 14.52
C LYS A 115 -21.54 -41.42 15.35
N ALA A 116 -21.82 -41.36 16.66
CA ALA A 116 -21.86 -42.54 17.54
C ALA A 116 -23.25 -43.20 17.63
N LYS A 117 -24.23 -42.80 16.81
CA LYS A 117 -25.61 -43.29 16.85
C LYS A 117 -26.13 -43.88 15.53
N GLU A 118 -25.27 -44.03 14.51
CA GLU A 118 -25.58 -44.74 13.26
C GLU A 118 -24.85 -46.10 13.18
#